data_AF-A0A418VQG4-F1
#
_entry.id   AF-A0A418VQG4-F1
#
_cell.length_a   1.000
_cell.length_b   1.000
_cell.length_c   1.000
_cell.angle_alpha   90.00
_cell.angle_beta   90.00
_cell.angle_gamma   90.00
#
_symmetry.space_group_name_H-M   'P 1'
#
loop_
_entity.id
_entity.type
_entity.pdbx_description
1 polymer ?
#
loop_
_entity_poly.entity_id
_entity_poly.type
_entity_poly.pdbx_seq_one_letter_code
_entity_poly.pdbx_strand_id
1 'polypeptide(L)'
;MGAALALEALGKSTPRLLSQAIEVLCAYVREARPVSPTAPTDKTAETELVSPLPTDIQLILDIVNRLKREDKDNRIKIDLSLVDLRGARLRWANLSGADLWEANLYGADLSRVNLSGADLRWASLGRANLSGASLSGADLSWASLSWASLHGANLHGADLSGADLSGANLHGADLSGTVLYGANLIGATLTDTIFENTTLTNTIFENTLLPDGRVWTGKGPPPDPTPVTNA
;
A
#
# COMPACT_ATOMS: atom_id res chain seq x y z
N MET A 1 -20.57 16.60 9.61
CA MET A 1 -21.18 16.30 8.28
C MET A 1 -21.30 17.51 7.38
N GLY A 2 -22.07 18.56 7.74
CA GLY A 2 -22.26 19.74 6.87
C GLY A 2 -20.96 20.46 6.47
N ALA A 3 -19.98 20.53 7.37
CA ALA A 3 -18.68 21.15 7.10
C ALA A 3 -17.88 20.41 6.00
N ALA A 4 -17.89 19.08 5.98
CA ALA A 4 -17.15 18.31 4.98
C ALA A 4 -17.74 18.50 3.57
N LEU A 5 -19.07 18.54 3.45
CA LEU A 5 -19.74 18.82 2.18
C LEU A 5 -19.55 20.28 1.73
N ALA A 6 -19.51 21.22 2.68
CA ALA A 6 -19.18 22.61 2.39
C ALA A 6 -17.75 22.74 1.86
N LEU A 7 -16.78 22.04 2.46
CA LEU A 7 -15.40 21.98 1.98
C LEU A 7 -15.30 21.34 0.60
N GLU A 8 -16.11 20.31 0.30
CA GLU A 8 -16.18 19.73 -1.04
C GLU A 8 -16.65 20.78 -2.07
N ALA A 9 -17.74 21.50 -1.77
CA ALA A 9 -18.26 22.54 -2.66
C ALA A 9 -17.26 23.68 -2.86
N LEU A 10 -16.58 24.12 -1.79
CA LEU A 10 -15.54 25.14 -1.86
C LEU A 10 -14.33 24.67 -2.67
N GLY A 11 -13.87 23.42 -2.46
CA GLY A 11 -12.75 22.86 -3.20
C GLY A 11 -12.99 22.80 -4.71
N LYS A 12 -14.23 22.50 -5.13
CA LYS A 12 -14.62 22.49 -6.55
C LYS A 12 -14.73 23.87 -7.19
N SER A 13 -14.81 24.93 -6.40
CA SER A 13 -15.04 26.29 -6.92
C SER A 13 -13.78 26.93 -7.52
N THR A 14 -12.59 26.67 -6.95
CA THR A 14 -11.32 27.20 -7.45
C THR A 14 -10.12 26.30 -7.07
N PRO A 15 -9.04 26.26 -7.89
CA PRO A 15 -7.86 25.44 -7.60
C PRO A 15 -7.16 25.76 -6.27
N ARG A 16 -7.16 27.04 -5.87
CA ARG A 16 -6.54 27.45 -4.59
C ARG A 16 -7.27 26.85 -3.37
N LEU A 17 -8.60 26.79 -3.43
CA LEU A 17 -9.42 26.22 -2.37
C LEU A 17 -9.42 24.70 -2.40
N LEU A 18 -9.13 24.08 -3.55
CA LEU A 18 -9.03 22.62 -3.68
C LEU A 18 -7.97 22.03 -2.75
N SER A 19 -6.75 22.58 -2.77
CA SER A 19 -5.65 22.13 -1.92
C SER A 19 -5.96 22.33 -0.44
N GLN A 20 -6.52 23.49 -0.07
CA GLN A 20 -6.87 23.81 1.31
C GLN A 20 -7.98 22.90 1.84
N ALA A 21 -8.99 22.60 1.02
CA ALA A 21 -10.06 21.67 1.40
C ALA A 21 -9.51 20.26 1.65
N ILE A 22 -8.65 19.75 0.76
CA ILE A 22 -8.01 18.44 0.95
C ILE A 22 -7.15 18.44 2.22
N GLU A 23 -6.34 19.46 2.44
CA GLU A 23 -5.47 19.59 3.62
C GLU A 23 -6.27 19.57 4.92
N VAL A 24 -7.33 20.38 5.02
CA VAL A 24 -8.20 20.44 6.21
C VAL A 24 -8.90 19.11 6.46
N LEU A 25 -9.40 18.45 5.40
CA LEU A 25 -10.04 17.15 5.52
C LEU A 25 -9.05 16.07 5.98
N CYS A 26 -7.83 16.05 5.43
CA CYS A 26 -6.79 15.11 5.85
C CYS A 26 -6.35 15.35 7.29
N ALA A 27 -6.15 16.61 7.69
CA ALA A 27 -5.84 16.98 9.08
C ALA A 27 -6.91 16.48 10.04
N TYR A 28 -8.19 16.64 9.69
CA TYR A 28 -9.29 16.11 10.49
C TYR A 28 -9.22 14.59 10.65
N VAL A 29 -8.93 13.83 9.59
CA VAL A 29 -8.81 12.37 9.70
C VAL A 29 -7.65 11.99 10.63
N ARG A 30 -6.49 12.67 10.52
CA ARG A 30 -5.33 12.42 11.40
C ARG A 30 -5.65 12.72 12.87
N GLU A 31 -6.34 13.81 13.14
CA GLU A 31 -6.76 14.17 14.51
C GLU A 31 -7.80 13.19 15.07
N ALA A 32 -8.74 12.72 14.24
CA ALA A 32 -9.80 11.82 14.66
C ALA A 32 -9.34 10.36 14.81
N ARG A 33 -8.28 9.97 14.11
CA ARG A 33 -7.80 8.58 14.01
C ARG A 33 -6.26 8.50 14.09
N PRO A 34 -5.61 9.01 15.15
CA PRO A 34 -4.16 8.84 15.29
C PRO A 34 -3.81 7.36 15.44
N VAL A 35 -2.67 6.94 14.91
CA VAL A 35 -2.08 5.63 15.23
C VAL A 35 -1.77 5.58 16.72
N SER A 36 -2.23 4.54 17.42
CA SER A 36 -1.92 4.37 18.84
C SER A 36 -0.43 4.07 19.00
N PRO A 37 0.30 4.75 19.90
CA PRO A 37 1.71 4.47 20.18
C PRO A 37 1.95 3.07 20.78
N THR A 38 0.89 2.35 21.14
CA THR A 38 0.92 1.01 21.72
C THR A 38 0.44 -0.10 20.76
N ALA A 39 0.30 0.18 19.47
CA ALA A 39 -0.03 -0.87 18.50
C ALA A 39 1.03 -1.99 18.60
N PRO A 40 0.60 -3.25 18.75
CA PRO A 40 1.51 -4.32 19.13
C PRO A 40 2.51 -4.57 18.00
N THR A 41 3.80 -4.48 18.33
CA THR A 41 4.91 -5.08 17.59
C THR A 41 4.86 -6.62 17.60
N ASP A 42 3.79 -7.18 18.17
CA ASP A 42 3.62 -8.60 18.43
C ASP A 42 2.70 -9.22 17.37
N LYS A 43 3.24 -10.20 16.64
CA LYS A 43 2.60 -10.97 15.56
C LYS A 43 1.35 -11.76 16.01
N THR A 44 0.98 -11.66 17.28
CA THR A 44 -0.10 -12.41 17.93
C THR A 44 -1.43 -11.65 18.01
N ALA A 45 -1.46 -10.34 17.77
CA ALA A 45 -2.69 -9.52 17.82
C ALA A 45 -3.44 -9.41 16.48
N GLU A 46 -3.02 -10.13 15.43
CA GLU A 46 -3.57 -10.09 14.07
C GLU A 46 -4.94 -10.82 13.91
N THR A 47 -5.55 -11.24 15.03
CA THR A 47 -6.80 -12.02 15.05
C THR A 47 -8.04 -11.19 15.40
N GLU A 48 -7.90 -9.90 15.69
CA GLU A 48 -9.06 -9.04 15.92
C GLU A 48 -9.81 -8.81 14.61
N LEU A 49 -11.13 -9.06 14.62
CA LEU A 49 -12.03 -8.67 13.54
C LEU A 49 -11.78 -7.20 13.21
N VAL A 50 -11.31 -6.93 11.99
CA VAL A 50 -11.15 -5.55 11.51
C VAL A 50 -12.53 -4.91 11.49
N SER A 51 -12.80 -4.04 12.46
CA SER A 51 -14.05 -3.31 12.51
C SER A 51 -14.12 -2.34 11.33
N PRO A 52 -15.31 -2.12 10.73
CA PRO A 52 -15.45 -1.14 9.66
C PRO A 52 -15.06 0.25 10.16
N LEU A 53 -14.35 1.00 9.31
CA LEU A 53 -14.02 2.40 9.58
C LEU A 53 -15.30 3.21 9.87
N PRO A 54 -15.29 4.14 10.84
CA PRO A 54 -16.43 5.02 11.10
C PRO A 54 -16.94 5.69 9.83
N THR A 55 -18.26 5.72 9.65
CA THR A 55 -18.91 6.16 8.40
C THR A 55 -18.57 7.61 8.02
N ASP A 56 -18.41 8.47 9.01
CA ASP A 56 -18.01 9.87 8.84
C ASP A 56 -16.57 9.99 8.33
N ILE A 57 -15.64 9.20 8.89
CA ILE A 57 -14.26 9.15 8.41
C ILE A 57 -14.21 8.59 6.98
N GLN A 58 -14.93 7.51 6.71
CA GLN A 58 -15.01 6.94 5.36
C GLN A 58 -15.56 7.95 4.36
N LEU A 59 -16.61 8.71 4.71
CA LEU A 59 -17.14 9.76 3.84
C LEU A 59 -16.11 10.86 3.57
N ILE A 60 -15.32 11.25 4.58
CA ILE A 60 -14.27 12.25 4.40
C ILE A 60 -13.20 11.75 3.41
N LEU A 61 -12.78 10.48 3.52
CA LEU A 61 -11.87 9.88 2.54
C LEU A 61 -12.48 9.86 1.13
N ASP A 62 -13.78 9.56 1.02
CA ASP A 62 -14.49 9.59 -0.26
C ASP A 62 -14.53 11.02 -0.84
N ILE A 63 -14.70 12.05 0.00
CA ILE A 63 -14.64 13.46 -0.42
C ILE A 63 -13.23 13.81 -0.88
N VAL A 64 -12.20 13.48 -0.11
CA VAL A 64 -10.79 13.71 -0.46
C VAL A 64 -10.48 13.08 -1.82
N ASN A 65 -10.90 11.83 -2.04
CA ASN A 65 -10.72 11.13 -3.30
C ASN A 65 -11.45 11.83 -4.47
N ARG A 66 -12.68 12.30 -4.27
CA ARG A 66 -13.41 13.08 -5.29
C ARG A 66 -12.70 14.39 -5.61
N LEU A 67 -12.23 15.12 -4.60
CA LEU A 67 -11.50 16.37 -4.80
C LEU A 67 -10.16 16.14 -5.50
N LYS A 68 -9.43 15.08 -5.15
CA LYS A 68 -8.16 14.73 -5.78
C LYS A 68 -8.29 14.43 -7.27
N ARG A 69 -9.46 13.98 -7.74
CA ARG A 69 -9.73 13.79 -9.19
C ARG A 69 -9.82 15.11 -9.96
N GLU A 70 -10.10 16.22 -9.29
CA GLU A 70 -10.11 17.56 -9.91
C GLU A 70 -8.68 18.11 -10.11
N ASP A 71 -7.69 17.56 -9.40
CA ASP A 71 -6.27 17.91 -9.52
C ASP A 71 -5.61 17.21 -10.73
N LYS A 72 -5.89 17.73 -11.92
CA LYS A 72 -5.41 17.17 -13.20
C LYS A 72 -3.89 17.09 -13.33
N ASP A 73 -3.17 18.01 -12.69
CA ASP A 73 -1.70 18.07 -12.72
C ASP A 73 -1.05 17.21 -11.63
N ASN A 74 -1.86 16.52 -10.81
CA ASN A 74 -1.42 15.70 -9.68
C ASN A 74 -0.48 16.43 -8.70
N ARG A 75 -0.71 17.73 -8.47
CA ARG A 75 0.17 18.59 -7.64
C ARG A 75 -0.17 18.55 -6.16
N ILE A 76 -1.40 18.18 -5.80
CA ILE A 76 -1.88 18.21 -4.42
C ILE A 76 -1.51 16.90 -3.75
N LYS A 77 -0.55 16.91 -2.82
CA LYS A 77 -0.24 15.71 -2.04
C LYS A 77 -1.32 15.48 -0.98
N ILE A 78 -1.72 14.22 -0.83
CA ILE A 78 -2.58 13.79 0.27
C ILE A 78 -1.64 13.39 1.40
N ASP A 79 -1.86 13.93 2.60
CA ASP A 79 -1.09 13.55 3.78
C ASP A 79 -2.01 12.82 4.77
N LEU A 80 -1.84 11.52 4.81
CA LEU A 80 -2.49 10.57 5.69
C LEU A 80 -1.39 9.82 6.47
N SER A 81 -0.33 10.51 6.88
CA SER A 81 0.68 9.97 7.78
C SER A 81 0.12 9.73 9.18
N LEU A 82 0.67 8.75 9.91
CA LEU A 82 0.35 8.44 11.31
C LEU A 82 -1.14 8.25 11.61
N VAL A 83 -1.92 7.73 10.66
CA VAL A 83 -3.37 7.60 10.77
C VAL A 83 -3.85 6.16 10.74
N ASP A 84 -4.82 5.84 11.59
CA ASP A 84 -5.45 4.52 11.67
C ASP A 84 -6.63 4.45 10.67
N LEU A 85 -6.38 3.76 9.57
CA LEU A 85 -7.30 3.48 8.46
C LEU A 85 -7.57 1.98 8.31
N ARG A 86 -7.49 1.22 9.41
CA ARG A 86 -7.85 -0.20 9.39
C ARG A 86 -9.21 -0.42 8.77
N GLY A 87 -9.27 -1.36 7.83
CA GLY A 87 -10.50 -1.70 7.10
C GLY A 87 -11.07 -0.58 6.22
N ALA A 88 -10.33 0.50 5.96
CA ALA A 88 -10.77 1.57 5.07
C ALA A 88 -11.08 1.05 3.66
N ARG A 89 -12.08 1.65 3.01
CA ARG A 89 -12.43 1.33 1.62
C ARG A 89 -11.90 2.43 0.72
N LEU A 90 -10.80 2.15 0.06
CA LEU A 90 -10.05 3.09 -0.77
C LEU A 90 -9.86 2.58 -2.22
N ARG A 91 -10.67 1.59 -2.63
CA ARG A 91 -10.67 1.07 -3.99
C ARG A 91 -10.77 2.20 -5.02
N TRP A 92 -9.95 2.11 -6.07
CA TRP A 92 -9.89 3.13 -7.14
C TRP A 92 -9.57 4.55 -6.66
N ALA A 93 -9.06 4.74 -5.44
CA ALA A 93 -8.63 6.05 -4.99
C ALA A 93 -7.35 6.47 -5.73
N ASN A 94 -7.24 7.77 -6.00
CA ASN A 94 -5.99 8.35 -6.45
C ASN A 94 -5.21 8.88 -5.24
N LEU A 95 -4.24 8.11 -4.77
CA LEU A 95 -3.32 8.43 -3.68
C LEU A 95 -1.86 8.52 -4.18
N SER A 96 -1.65 8.80 -5.47
CA SER A 96 -0.29 8.92 -6.02
C SER A 96 0.45 10.06 -5.34
N GLY A 97 1.69 9.80 -4.93
CA GLY A 97 2.52 10.75 -4.19
C GLY A 97 1.98 11.13 -2.81
N ALA A 98 1.02 10.37 -2.27
CA ALA A 98 0.53 10.57 -0.91
C ALA A 98 1.60 10.24 0.13
N ASP A 99 1.54 10.93 1.25
CA ASP A 99 2.26 10.56 2.46
C ASP A 99 1.35 9.67 3.31
N LEU A 100 1.77 8.41 3.49
CA LEU A 100 1.15 7.37 4.29
C LEU A 100 2.19 6.79 5.27
N TRP A 101 3.22 7.57 5.60
CA TRP A 101 4.26 7.18 6.54
C TRP A 101 3.64 6.74 7.88
N GLU A 102 4.02 5.54 8.33
CA GLU A 102 3.48 4.89 9.54
C GLU A 102 1.94 4.75 9.58
N ALA A 103 1.23 4.91 8.46
CA ALA A 103 -0.22 4.72 8.43
C ALA A 103 -0.60 3.25 8.69
N ASN A 104 -1.69 3.05 9.44
CA ASN A 104 -2.23 1.70 9.67
C ASN A 104 -3.39 1.43 8.71
N LEU A 105 -3.11 0.67 7.66
CA LEU A 105 -4.01 0.23 6.60
C LEU A 105 -4.34 -1.27 6.71
N TYR A 106 -4.16 -1.88 7.88
CA TYR A 106 -4.38 -3.31 8.07
C TYR A 106 -5.82 -3.70 7.65
N GLY A 107 -5.92 -4.70 6.78
CA GLY A 107 -7.18 -5.18 6.22
C GLY A 107 -7.93 -4.17 5.33
N ALA A 108 -7.33 -3.04 4.95
CA ALA A 108 -7.96 -2.07 4.06
C ALA A 108 -8.20 -2.63 2.66
N ASP A 109 -9.28 -2.19 2.01
CA ASP A 109 -9.55 -2.46 0.60
C ASP A 109 -8.95 -1.35 -0.26
N LEU A 110 -7.74 -1.62 -0.76
CA LEU A 110 -6.93 -0.79 -1.64
C LEU A 110 -6.92 -1.33 -3.08
N SER A 111 -7.93 -2.14 -3.45
CA SER A 111 -7.93 -2.77 -4.76
C SER A 111 -7.95 -1.73 -5.88
N ARG A 112 -7.01 -1.87 -6.83
CA ARG A 112 -6.82 -0.94 -7.96
C ARG A 112 -6.63 0.52 -7.53
N VAL A 113 -6.11 0.77 -6.33
CA VAL A 113 -5.70 2.12 -5.89
C VAL A 113 -4.48 2.57 -6.71
N ASN A 114 -4.36 3.87 -6.96
CA ASN A 114 -3.14 4.46 -7.46
C ASN A 114 -2.33 5.01 -6.28
N LEU A 115 -1.21 4.36 -5.95
CA LEU A 115 -0.22 4.73 -4.93
C LEU A 115 1.16 5.01 -5.57
N SER A 116 1.22 5.26 -6.88
CA SER A 116 2.51 5.51 -7.54
C SER A 116 3.27 6.67 -6.88
N GLY A 117 4.54 6.44 -6.54
CA GLY A 117 5.40 7.40 -5.85
C GLY A 117 4.96 7.79 -4.43
N ALA A 118 4.03 7.06 -3.81
CA ALA A 118 3.62 7.31 -2.44
C ALA A 118 4.72 6.93 -1.43
N ASP A 119 4.75 7.61 -0.29
CA ASP A 119 5.56 7.25 0.86
C ASP A 119 4.72 6.37 1.79
N LEU A 120 5.07 5.09 1.87
CA LEU A 120 4.43 4.06 2.69
C LEU A 120 5.43 3.46 3.68
N ARG A 121 6.54 4.15 3.94
CA ARG A 121 7.57 3.66 4.87
C ARG A 121 6.94 3.37 6.22
N TRP A 122 7.28 2.22 6.79
CA TRP A 122 6.74 1.75 8.08
C TRP A 122 5.22 1.57 8.14
N ALA A 123 4.49 1.66 7.02
CA ALA A 123 3.05 1.46 7.01
C ALA A 123 2.66 0.00 7.36
N SER A 124 1.51 -0.17 8.02
CA SER A 124 0.93 -1.48 8.27
C SER A 124 -0.14 -1.80 7.23
N LEU A 125 0.14 -2.71 6.32
CA LEU A 125 -0.70 -3.18 5.22
C LEU A 125 -1.04 -4.68 5.36
N GLY A 126 -0.84 -5.26 6.55
CA GLY A 126 -1.14 -6.67 6.79
C GLY A 126 -2.59 -7.00 6.41
N ARG A 127 -2.80 -8.11 5.70
CA ARG A 127 -4.10 -8.54 5.13
C ARG A 127 -4.80 -7.51 4.22
N ALA A 128 -4.15 -6.42 3.83
CA ALA A 128 -4.77 -5.44 2.93
C ALA A 128 -4.98 -6.06 1.53
N ASN A 129 -6.03 -5.62 0.85
CA ASN A 129 -6.28 -5.98 -0.53
C ASN A 129 -5.72 -4.90 -1.46
N LEU A 130 -4.57 -5.15 -2.06
CA LEU A 130 -3.87 -4.33 -3.05
C LEU A 130 -3.98 -4.93 -4.47
N SER A 131 -4.96 -5.81 -4.72
CA SER A 131 -5.10 -6.47 -6.03
C SER A 131 -5.21 -5.45 -7.16
N GLY A 132 -4.32 -5.54 -8.14
CA GLY A 132 -4.24 -4.62 -9.28
C GLY A 132 -3.87 -3.17 -8.93
N ALA A 133 -3.35 -2.90 -7.73
CA ALA A 133 -2.91 -1.56 -7.34
C ALA A 133 -1.69 -1.11 -8.16
N SER A 134 -1.55 0.20 -8.36
CA SER A 134 -0.35 0.81 -8.93
C SER A 134 0.51 1.35 -7.80
N LEU A 135 1.68 0.77 -7.58
CA LEU A 135 2.68 1.11 -6.56
C LEU A 135 4.03 1.50 -7.20
N SER A 136 4.04 1.82 -8.50
CA SER A 136 5.27 2.13 -9.22
C SER A 136 6.03 3.28 -8.56
N GLY A 137 7.31 3.05 -8.25
CA GLY A 137 8.19 4.01 -7.57
C GLY A 137 7.76 4.39 -6.14
N ALA A 138 6.82 3.68 -5.52
CA ALA A 138 6.46 3.91 -4.13
C ALA A 138 7.58 3.44 -3.18
N ASP A 139 7.72 4.10 -2.03
CA ASP A 139 8.63 3.69 -0.97
C ASP A 139 7.85 2.94 0.10
N LEU A 140 7.97 1.61 0.12
CA LEU A 140 7.39 0.70 1.10
C LEU A 140 8.48 0.15 2.04
N SER A 141 9.63 0.82 2.18
CA SER A 141 10.69 0.31 3.04
C SER A 141 10.20 0.16 4.48
N TRP A 142 10.51 -1.00 5.08
CA TRP A 142 10.07 -1.42 6.41
C TRP A 142 8.55 -1.53 6.62
N ALA A 143 7.74 -1.49 5.55
CA ALA A 143 6.30 -1.71 5.66
C ALA A 143 5.98 -3.18 5.99
N SER A 144 4.86 -3.40 6.69
CA SER A 144 4.32 -4.75 6.94
C SER A 144 3.22 -5.07 5.93
N LEU A 145 3.46 -5.98 5.00
CA LEU A 145 2.51 -6.51 4.01
C LEU A 145 2.16 -7.98 4.28
N SER A 146 2.28 -8.45 5.53
CA SER A 146 2.02 -9.85 5.88
C SER A 146 0.62 -10.26 5.42
N TRP A 147 0.52 -11.37 4.70
CA TRP A 147 -0.76 -11.88 4.16
C TRP A 147 -1.55 -10.91 3.26
N ALA A 148 -0.92 -9.84 2.76
CA ALA A 148 -1.58 -8.91 1.85
C ALA A 148 -1.82 -9.57 0.47
N SER A 149 -2.87 -9.12 -0.23
CA SER A 149 -3.14 -9.53 -1.60
C SER A 149 -2.64 -8.48 -2.58
N LEU A 150 -1.53 -8.75 -3.27
CA LEU A 150 -0.94 -7.93 -4.32
C LEU A 150 -1.09 -8.57 -5.71
N HIS A 151 -2.10 -9.43 -5.90
CA HIS A 151 -2.33 -10.10 -7.17
C HIS A 151 -2.43 -9.08 -8.32
N GLY A 152 -1.57 -9.22 -9.33
CA GLY A 152 -1.52 -8.33 -10.49
C GLY A 152 -1.16 -6.88 -10.18
N ALA A 153 -0.58 -6.58 -9.02
CA ALA A 153 -0.14 -5.21 -8.68
C ALA A 153 1.10 -4.81 -9.50
N ASN A 154 1.19 -3.52 -9.81
CA ASN A 154 2.38 -2.94 -10.44
C ASN A 154 3.30 -2.35 -9.36
N LEU A 155 4.43 -2.98 -9.09
CA LEU A 155 5.46 -2.52 -8.16
C LEU A 155 6.71 -2.00 -8.88
N HIS A 156 6.61 -1.69 -10.19
CA HIS A 156 7.77 -1.28 -11.00
C HIS A 156 8.58 -0.16 -10.32
N GLY A 157 9.84 -0.44 -10.00
CA GLY A 157 10.76 0.50 -9.37
C GLY A 157 10.45 0.87 -7.91
N ALA A 158 9.56 0.14 -7.23
CA ALA A 158 9.25 0.38 -5.82
C ALA A 158 10.43 -0.04 -4.91
N ASP A 159 10.52 0.59 -3.74
CA ASP A 159 11.44 0.17 -2.67
C ASP A 159 10.69 -0.64 -1.61
N LEU A 160 11.04 -1.91 -1.44
CA LEU A 160 10.51 -2.83 -0.42
C LEU A 160 11.61 -3.25 0.56
N SER A 161 12.68 -2.46 0.70
CA SER A 161 13.80 -2.77 1.58
C SER A 161 13.32 -3.02 3.01
N GLY A 162 13.64 -4.18 3.57
CA GLY A 162 13.25 -4.58 4.92
C GLY A 162 11.74 -4.82 5.13
N ALA A 163 10.92 -4.80 4.07
CA ALA A 163 9.48 -5.04 4.18
C ALA A 163 9.15 -6.49 4.55
N ASP A 164 8.08 -6.70 5.32
CA ASP A 164 7.55 -8.02 5.64
C ASP A 164 6.44 -8.41 4.67
N LEU A 165 6.73 -9.25 3.69
CA LEU A 165 5.76 -9.81 2.73
C LEU A 165 5.42 -11.27 3.05
N SER A 166 5.63 -11.73 4.29
CA SER A 166 5.36 -13.12 4.65
C SER A 166 3.91 -13.52 4.37
N GLY A 167 3.71 -14.63 3.66
CA GLY A 167 2.39 -15.11 3.24
C GLY A 167 1.65 -14.22 2.24
N ALA A 168 2.27 -13.16 1.71
CA ALA A 168 1.63 -12.29 0.73
C ALA A 168 1.40 -13.01 -0.60
N ASN A 169 0.29 -12.66 -1.27
CA ASN A 169 -0.01 -13.15 -2.61
C ASN A 169 0.41 -12.11 -3.65
N LEU A 170 1.53 -12.32 -4.34
CA LEU A 170 2.01 -11.47 -5.43
C LEU A 170 1.75 -12.09 -6.81
N HIS A 171 0.90 -13.12 -6.96
CA HIS A 171 0.69 -13.78 -8.23
C HIS A 171 0.43 -12.79 -9.38
N GLY A 172 1.22 -12.86 -10.44
CA GLY A 172 1.13 -11.97 -11.61
C GLY A 172 1.54 -10.51 -11.38
N ALA A 173 2.15 -10.17 -10.24
CA ALA A 173 2.64 -8.81 -9.98
C ALA A 173 3.90 -8.49 -10.79
N ASP A 174 4.04 -7.22 -11.17
CA ASP A 174 5.25 -6.71 -11.82
C ASP A 174 6.21 -6.17 -10.74
N LEU A 175 7.31 -6.90 -10.48
CA LEU A 175 8.38 -6.51 -9.55
C LEU A 175 9.60 -5.92 -10.29
N SER A 176 9.48 -5.58 -11.57
CA SER A 176 10.61 -5.13 -12.37
C SER A 176 11.27 -3.88 -11.75
N GLY A 177 12.59 -3.90 -11.58
CA GLY A 177 13.35 -2.80 -10.98
C GLY A 177 13.09 -2.58 -9.48
N THR A 178 12.32 -3.45 -8.82
CA THR A 178 12.03 -3.33 -7.39
C THR A 178 13.26 -3.63 -6.54
N VAL A 179 13.39 -2.96 -5.40
CA VAL A 179 14.43 -3.25 -4.39
C VAL A 179 13.83 -4.10 -3.27
N LEU A 180 14.26 -5.36 -3.13
CA LEU A 180 13.81 -6.27 -2.06
C LEU A 180 14.91 -6.49 -1.01
N TYR A 181 15.83 -5.55 -0.84
CA TYR A 181 16.97 -5.72 0.07
C TYR A 181 16.51 -6.06 1.49
N GLY A 182 16.88 -7.24 2.00
CA GLY A 182 16.48 -7.68 3.35
C GLY A 182 14.98 -7.93 3.54
N ALA A 183 14.17 -7.93 2.47
CA ALA A 183 12.73 -8.18 2.56
C ALA A 183 12.44 -9.65 2.91
N ASN A 184 11.32 -9.87 3.60
CA ASN A 184 10.87 -11.19 4.01
C ASN A 184 9.74 -11.70 3.10
N LEU A 185 9.99 -12.72 2.28
CA LEU A 185 8.99 -13.35 1.39
C LEU A 185 8.57 -14.74 1.89
N ILE A 186 8.80 -15.09 3.16
CA ILE A 186 8.49 -16.42 3.68
C ILE A 186 7.04 -16.81 3.38
N GLY A 187 6.83 -17.94 2.71
CA GLY A 187 5.48 -18.42 2.37
C GLY A 187 4.71 -17.56 1.36
N ALA A 188 5.33 -16.54 0.77
CA ALA A 188 4.68 -15.72 -0.25
C ALA A 188 4.47 -16.51 -1.55
N THR A 189 3.53 -16.05 -2.37
CA THR A 189 3.29 -16.60 -3.71
C THR A 189 3.75 -15.61 -4.78
N LEU A 190 4.68 -16.06 -5.63
CA LEU A 190 5.30 -15.30 -6.71
C LEU A 190 5.00 -15.89 -8.10
N THR A 191 4.09 -16.86 -8.22
CA THR A 191 3.77 -17.46 -9.53
C THR A 191 3.41 -16.38 -10.55
N ASP A 192 3.97 -16.48 -11.75
CA ASP A 192 3.78 -15.52 -12.85
C ASP A 192 4.23 -14.06 -12.57
N THR A 193 5.02 -13.80 -11.52
CA THR A 193 5.60 -12.45 -11.32
C THR A 193 6.76 -12.16 -12.27
N ILE A 194 6.98 -10.88 -12.55
CA ILE A 194 8.12 -10.39 -13.36
C ILE A 194 9.24 -9.88 -12.43
N PHE A 195 10.46 -10.42 -12.55
CA PHE A 195 11.63 -10.10 -11.72
C PHE A 195 12.74 -9.32 -12.44
N GLU A 196 12.45 -8.71 -13.60
CA GLU A 196 13.46 -8.04 -14.41
C GLU A 196 14.15 -6.92 -13.63
N ASN A 197 15.48 -6.98 -13.48
CA ASN A 197 16.27 -5.98 -12.74
C ASN A 197 15.87 -5.82 -11.25
N THR A 198 15.20 -6.79 -10.65
CA THR A 198 14.87 -6.78 -9.22
C THR A 198 16.10 -7.11 -8.38
N THR A 199 16.34 -6.36 -7.29
CA THR A 199 17.46 -6.64 -6.37
C THR A 199 17.01 -7.55 -5.23
N LEU A 200 17.69 -8.69 -5.06
CA LEU A 200 17.33 -9.75 -4.10
C LEU A 200 18.34 -9.96 -2.96
N THR A 201 19.26 -9.01 -2.79
CA THR A 201 20.32 -9.11 -1.77
C THR A 201 19.70 -9.23 -0.38
N ASN A 202 20.08 -10.26 0.38
CA ASN A 202 19.57 -10.56 1.73
C ASN A 202 18.06 -10.82 1.81
N THR A 203 17.35 -10.99 0.70
CA THR A 203 15.93 -11.33 0.70
C THR A 203 15.71 -12.77 1.16
N ILE A 204 14.68 -13.01 1.97
CA ILE A 204 14.36 -14.32 2.54
C ILE A 204 13.24 -14.98 1.73
N PHE A 205 13.48 -16.18 1.18
CA PHE A 205 12.55 -16.91 0.30
C PHE A 205 12.05 -18.24 0.88
N GLU A 206 12.25 -18.50 2.17
CA GLU A 206 11.91 -19.82 2.74
C GLU A 206 10.41 -20.14 2.54
N ASN A 207 10.12 -21.30 1.96
CA ASN A 207 8.75 -21.74 1.63
C ASN A 207 8.00 -20.83 0.65
N THR A 208 8.67 -19.95 -0.09
CA THR A 208 8.05 -19.12 -1.13
C THR A 208 7.73 -19.94 -2.37
N LEU A 209 6.54 -19.76 -2.95
CA LEU A 209 6.19 -20.34 -4.25
C LEU A 209 6.73 -19.44 -5.37
N LEU A 210 7.74 -19.91 -6.09
CA LEU A 210 8.48 -19.16 -7.12
C LEU A 210 7.65 -18.93 -8.40
N PRO A 211 8.12 -18.05 -9.31
CA PRO A 211 7.43 -17.74 -10.56
C PRO A 211 7.13 -18.95 -11.45
N ASP A 212 7.98 -19.96 -11.42
CA ASP A 212 7.82 -21.21 -12.16
C ASP A 212 6.92 -22.27 -11.45
N GLY A 213 6.34 -21.92 -10.30
CA GLY A 213 5.46 -22.79 -9.53
C GLY A 213 6.17 -23.78 -8.59
N ARG A 214 7.49 -23.71 -8.42
CA ARG A 214 8.21 -24.52 -7.42
C ARG A 214 8.27 -23.82 -6.07
N VAL A 215 8.23 -24.57 -4.98
CA VAL A 215 8.47 -24.03 -3.64
C VAL A 215 9.97 -23.97 -3.36
N TRP A 216 10.47 -22.82 -2.94
CA TRP A 216 11.87 -22.65 -2.55
C TRP A 216 12.14 -23.20 -1.15
N THR A 217 13.06 -24.15 -1.05
CA THR A 217 13.49 -24.77 0.22
C THR A 217 14.98 -24.52 0.53
N GLY A 218 15.64 -23.65 -0.24
CA GLY A 218 17.05 -23.33 -0.10
C GLY A 218 17.32 -22.20 0.92
N LYS A 219 18.61 -21.92 1.15
CA LYS A 219 19.04 -20.74 1.91
C LYS A 219 19.43 -19.62 0.96
N GLY A 220 19.04 -18.39 1.28
CA GLY A 220 19.30 -17.21 0.44
C GLY A 220 18.36 -17.13 -0.77
N PRO A 221 18.60 -16.16 -1.67
CA PRO A 221 17.78 -15.96 -2.87
C PRO A 221 17.98 -17.10 -3.88
N PRO A 222 16.93 -17.46 -4.65
CA PRO A 222 17.05 -18.44 -5.73
C PRO A 222 18.02 -17.93 -6.82
N PRO A 223 18.79 -18.84 -7.47
CA PRO A 223 19.82 -18.47 -8.44
C PRO A 223 19.28 -17.83 -9.73
N ASP A 224 18.02 -18.07 -10.07
CA ASP A 224 17.30 -17.36 -11.14
C ASP A 224 15.78 -17.42 -10.85
N PRO A 225 15.15 -16.31 -10.42
CA PRO A 225 13.71 -16.24 -10.23
C PRO A 225 12.97 -15.90 -11.52
N THR A 226 13.66 -15.58 -12.63
CA THR A 226 12.95 -15.27 -13.87
C THR A 226 12.44 -16.56 -14.52
N PRO A 227 11.20 -16.57 -15.05
CA PRO A 227 10.75 -17.70 -15.85
C PRO A 227 11.67 -17.79 -17.07
N VAL A 228 12.23 -18.99 -17.31
CA VAL A 228 12.90 -19.31 -18.55
C VAL A 228 11.94 -18.96 -19.67
N THR A 229 12.22 -17.89 -20.41
CA THR A 229 11.43 -17.51 -21.56
C THR A 229 11.52 -18.66 -22.56
N ASN A 230 10.45 -19.46 -22.65
CA ASN A 230 10.30 -20.34 -23.79
C ASN A 230 10.12 -19.43 -25.01
N ALA A 231 11.14 -19.44 -25.87
CA ALA A 231 11.16 -18.84 -27.19
C ALA A 231 10.01 -19.33 -28.08
#